data_AF-A0A420E4M5-F1
#
_entry.id   AF-A0A420E4M5-F1
#
_cell.length_a   1.000
_cell.length_b   1.000
_cell.length_c   1.000
_cell.angle_alpha   90.00
_cell.angle_beta   90.00
_cell.angle_gamma   90.00
#
_symmetry.space_group_name_H-M   'P 1'
#
loop_
_entity.id
_entity.type
_entity.pdbx_description
1 polymer ?
#
loop_
_entity_poly.entity_id
_entity_poly.type
_entity_poly.pdbx_seq_one_letter_code
_entity_poly.pdbx_strand_id
1 'polypeptide(L)'
;MNNAFKILLFVAVIATAVSCKSNKYSFLNEYPTKTVPLTDSTNFSNHAEGKLLTKSQQELLKLPSIFEDQLTEESKIGVSYLPKLSENFQSVVYYFYPNNNELISMLVTYDKQFNIINSQILAYDEIAEGMLRTTSTLNKNSIELVEYISDSPSTIIFNILEDGNITRD
;
A
#
# COMPACT_ATOMS: atom_id res chain seq x y z
N MET A 1 -3.21 -23.71 73.51
CA MET A 1 -2.29 -22.61 73.12
C MET A 1 -1.33 -23.19 72.09
N ASN A 2 -1.68 -23.16 70.80
CA ASN A 2 -1.39 -22.10 69.80
C ASN A 2 0.12 -21.82 69.74
N ASN A 3 0.84 -21.82 68.61
CA ASN A 3 0.50 -21.83 67.19
C ASN A 3 1.81 -22.18 66.44
N ALA A 4 1.76 -23.11 65.50
CA ALA A 4 1.71 -22.87 64.05
C ALA A 4 3.10 -22.79 63.38
N PHE A 5 3.36 -23.84 62.61
CA PHE A 5 4.42 -24.01 61.63
C PHE A 5 4.49 -22.81 60.66
N LYS A 6 5.68 -22.23 60.49
CA LYS A 6 5.97 -21.26 59.42
C LYS A 6 6.13 -22.02 58.10
N ILE A 7 5.10 -21.99 57.26
CA ILE A 7 5.19 -22.42 55.86
C ILE A 7 5.67 -21.21 55.05
N LEU A 8 6.89 -21.31 54.53
CA LEU A 8 7.40 -20.36 53.53
C LEU A 8 6.76 -20.71 52.19
N LEU A 9 5.82 -19.89 51.72
CA LEU A 9 5.19 -20.05 50.42
C LEU A 9 6.09 -19.40 49.35
N PHE A 10 6.82 -20.21 48.60
CA PHE A 10 7.56 -19.76 47.42
C PHE A 10 6.57 -19.61 46.25
N VAL A 11 6.12 -18.39 45.98
CA VAL A 11 5.33 -18.08 44.79
C VAL A 11 6.31 -17.89 43.63
N ALA A 12 6.47 -18.93 42.81
CA ALA A 12 7.16 -18.81 41.54
C ALA A 12 6.26 -18.05 40.56
N VAL A 13 6.52 -16.76 40.38
CA VAL A 13 5.93 -15.98 39.30
C VAL A 13 6.62 -16.40 38.00
N ILE A 14 5.99 -17.32 37.27
CA ILE A 14 6.39 -17.63 35.89
C ILE A 14 5.92 -16.46 35.04
N ALA A 15 6.80 -15.48 34.82
CA ALA A 15 6.61 -14.47 33.79
C ALA A 15 6.74 -15.17 32.43
N THR A 16 5.62 -15.59 31.86
CA THR A 16 5.58 -15.97 30.45
C THR A 16 5.82 -14.69 29.64
N ALA A 17 7.07 -14.46 29.25
CA ALA A 17 7.39 -13.47 28.23
C ALA A 17 6.70 -13.92 26.93
N VAL A 18 5.49 -13.41 26.71
CA VAL A 18 4.87 -13.45 25.38
C VAL A 18 5.81 -12.64 24.50
N SER A 19 6.65 -13.33 23.74
CA SER A 19 7.43 -12.72 22.67
C SER A 19 6.42 -12.20 21.66
N CYS A 20 5.98 -10.96 21.85
CA CYS A 20 5.26 -10.21 20.82
C CYS A 20 6.23 -10.09 19.65
N LYS A 21 6.15 -11.02 18.70
CA LYS A 21 6.77 -10.86 17.39
C LYS A 21 6.20 -9.56 16.83
N SER A 22 7.02 -8.50 16.83
CA SER A 22 6.64 -7.24 16.21
C SER A 22 6.29 -7.51 14.75
N ASN A 23 5.09 -7.11 14.33
CA ASN A 23 4.72 -7.20 12.92
C ASN A 23 5.67 -6.28 12.13
N LYS A 24 6.51 -6.87 11.29
CA LYS A 24 7.49 -6.14 10.46
C LYS A 24 6.85 -5.13 9.49
N TYR A 25 5.53 -5.22 9.27
CA TYR A 25 4.72 -4.31 8.47
C TYR A 25 3.96 -3.25 9.30
N SER A 26 4.20 -3.17 10.61
CA SER A 26 3.48 -2.24 11.52
C SER A 26 3.60 -0.77 11.13
N PHE A 27 4.63 -0.38 10.38
CA PHE A 27 4.77 0.97 9.83
C PHE A 27 3.62 1.36 8.89
N LEU A 28 2.91 0.40 8.30
CA LEU A 28 1.74 0.68 7.46
C LEU A 28 0.56 1.23 8.26
N ASN A 29 0.51 1.00 9.58
CA ASN A 29 -0.54 1.52 10.45
C ASN A 29 -0.47 3.05 10.60
N GLU A 30 0.61 3.69 10.17
CA GLU A 30 0.79 5.15 10.19
C GLU A 30 0.01 5.84 9.05
N TYR A 31 -0.44 5.09 8.03
CA TYR A 31 -1.07 5.64 6.84
C TYR A 31 -2.60 5.52 6.88
N PRO A 32 -3.32 6.45 6.24
CA PRO A 32 -4.77 6.47 6.30
C PRO A 32 -5.37 5.24 5.60
N THR A 33 -6.35 4.64 6.25
CA THR A 33 -7.16 3.59 5.63
C THR A 33 -8.41 4.22 5.02
N LYS A 34 -8.73 3.87 3.77
CA LYS A 34 -9.88 4.44 3.02
C LYS A 34 -10.92 3.38 2.67
N THR A 35 -12.19 3.75 2.72
CA THR A 35 -13.29 2.95 2.18
C THR A 35 -13.53 3.29 0.71
N VAL A 36 -14.06 2.34 -0.05
CA VAL A 36 -14.44 2.49 -1.46
C VAL A 36 -15.97 2.60 -1.60
N PRO A 37 -16.50 3.27 -2.65
CA PRO A 37 -15.79 3.85 -3.78
C PRO A 37 -14.95 5.08 -3.41
N LEU A 38 -13.82 5.26 -4.08
CA LEU A 38 -12.99 6.47 -3.96
C LEU A 38 -12.35 6.82 -5.31
N THR A 39 -12.20 8.11 -5.58
CA THR A 39 -11.45 8.58 -6.75
C THR A 39 -9.99 8.79 -6.39
N ASP A 40 -9.09 8.23 -7.20
CA ASP A 40 -7.68 8.59 -7.19
C ASP A 40 -7.40 9.53 -8.37
N SER A 41 -7.08 10.78 -8.04
CA SER A 41 -6.74 11.82 -9.00
C SER A 41 -5.37 12.42 -8.69
N THR A 42 -4.47 11.64 -8.08
CA THR A 42 -3.13 12.07 -7.68
C THR A 42 -2.39 12.66 -8.88
N ASN A 43 -1.88 13.89 -8.73
CA ASN A 43 -1.16 14.63 -9.76
C ASN A 43 -0.25 15.69 -9.11
N PHE A 44 0.64 16.33 -9.88
CA PHE A 44 1.60 17.30 -9.34
C PHE A 44 0.95 18.54 -8.71
N SER A 45 -0.29 18.87 -9.09
CA SER A 45 -1.01 20.02 -8.53
C SER A 45 -1.68 19.73 -7.19
N ASN A 46 -1.92 18.47 -6.83
CA ASN A 46 -2.66 18.09 -5.62
C ASN A 46 -1.93 17.11 -4.69
N HIS A 47 -0.80 16.57 -5.10
CA HIS A 47 0.00 15.67 -4.27
C HIS A 47 1.06 16.45 -3.48
N ALA A 48 1.14 16.17 -2.18
CA ALA A 48 2.24 16.59 -1.34
C ALA A 48 3.06 15.36 -0.95
N GLU A 49 4.38 15.40 -1.18
CA GLU A 49 5.29 14.31 -0.81
C GLU A 49 5.17 13.98 0.69
N GLY A 50 4.82 12.73 0.98
CA GLY A 50 4.70 12.23 2.34
C GLY A 50 6.00 11.62 2.87
N LYS A 51 5.85 10.75 3.88
CA LYS A 51 6.97 9.98 4.43
C LYS A 51 7.47 8.95 3.39
N LEU A 52 8.74 9.07 3.01
CA LEU A 52 9.39 8.11 2.13
C LEU A 52 9.61 6.76 2.83
N LEU A 53 9.42 5.69 2.07
CA LEU A 53 9.78 4.35 2.52
C LEU A 53 11.30 4.19 2.50
N THR A 54 11.85 3.65 3.59
CA THR A 54 13.25 3.24 3.62
C THR A 54 13.49 2.07 2.65
N LYS A 55 14.72 1.89 2.17
CA LYS A 55 15.08 0.75 1.30
C LYS A 55 14.67 -0.60 1.93
N SER A 56 14.84 -0.77 3.24
CA SER A 56 14.38 -1.98 3.94
C SER A 56 12.87 -2.17 3.89
N GLN A 57 12.07 -1.10 3.98
CA GLN A 57 10.61 -1.19 3.83
C GLN A 57 10.22 -1.49 2.38
N GLN A 58 10.91 -0.90 1.39
CA GLN A 58 10.72 -1.20 -0.03
C GLN A 58 10.97 -2.68 -0.33
N GLU A 59 12.06 -3.26 0.19
CA GLU A 59 12.39 -4.69 0.09
C GLU A 59 11.34 -5.58 0.79
N LEU A 60 10.91 -5.19 1.99
CA LEU A 60 9.87 -5.93 2.74
C LEU A 60 8.53 -6.01 1.98
N LEU A 61 8.21 -4.95 1.23
CA LEU A 61 7.02 -4.81 0.40
C LEU A 61 7.22 -5.27 -1.05
N LYS A 62 8.43 -5.76 -1.38
CA LYS A 62 8.81 -6.26 -2.71
C LYS A 62 8.63 -5.23 -3.83
N LEU A 63 8.79 -3.95 -3.53
CA LEU A 63 8.61 -2.86 -4.50
C LEU A 63 9.62 -2.91 -5.67
N PRO A 64 10.87 -3.40 -5.51
CA PRO A 64 11.77 -3.57 -6.65
C PRO A 64 11.24 -4.47 -7.76
N SER A 65 10.38 -5.45 -7.47
CA SER A 65 9.76 -6.30 -8.51
C SER A 65 8.51 -5.69 -9.15
N ILE A 66 8.02 -4.55 -8.65
CA ILE A 66 6.85 -3.85 -9.19
C ILE A 66 7.29 -2.66 -10.05
N PHE A 67 8.26 -1.90 -9.57
CA PHE A 67 8.76 -0.69 -10.23
C PHE A 67 10.05 -0.93 -11.01
N GLU A 68 10.65 -2.12 -10.89
CA GLU A 68 11.80 -2.59 -11.66
C GLU A 68 12.92 -1.55 -11.77
N ASP A 69 13.34 -1.21 -13.00
CA ASP A 69 14.42 -0.29 -13.31
C ASP A 69 14.10 1.18 -13.00
N GLN A 70 12.82 1.52 -12.80
CA GLN A 70 12.39 2.86 -12.42
C GLN A 70 12.71 3.18 -10.95
N LEU A 71 12.82 2.16 -10.08
CA LEU A 71 13.14 2.33 -8.66
C LEU A 71 14.64 2.56 -8.47
N THR A 72 15.10 3.75 -8.82
CA THR A 72 16.49 4.18 -8.72
C THR A 72 16.79 4.87 -7.38
N GLU A 73 18.03 5.32 -7.17
CA GLU A 73 18.41 6.12 -6.00
C GLU A 73 17.79 7.52 -5.99
N GLU A 74 17.45 8.08 -7.15
CA GLU A 74 16.80 9.39 -7.28
C GLU A 74 15.27 9.31 -7.17
N SER A 75 14.73 8.09 -7.29
CA SER A 75 13.29 7.86 -7.21
C SER A 75 12.78 8.03 -5.79
N LYS A 76 11.52 8.46 -5.66
CA LYS A 76 10.87 8.65 -4.37
C LYS A 76 9.60 7.83 -4.30
N ILE A 77 9.47 7.03 -3.25
CA ILE A 77 8.30 6.19 -3.05
C ILE A 77 7.81 6.27 -1.60
N GLY A 78 6.50 6.38 -1.44
CA GLY A 78 5.84 6.38 -0.15
C GLY A 78 4.45 5.76 -0.24
N VAL A 79 3.81 5.55 0.92
CA VAL A 79 2.43 5.06 0.97
C VAL A 79 1.49 6.26 0.99
N SER A 80 0.49 6.24 0.10
CA SER A 80 -0.58 7.21 0.06
C SER A 80 -1.69 6.83 1.03
N TYR A 81 -2.20 5.60 0.91
CA TYR A 81 -3.30 5.08 1.74
C TYR A 81 -3.46 3.57 1.57
N LEU A 82 -4.26 2.96 2.46
CA LEU A 82 -4.66 1.55 2.38
C LEU A 82 -6.16 1.44 2.07
N PRO A 83 -6.57 1.08 0.83
CA PRO A 83 -7.99 0.90 0.53
C PRO A 83 -8.52 -0.42 1.11
N LYS A 84 -9.71 -0.39 1.72
CA LYS A 84 -10.42 -1.58 2.20
C LYS A 84 -11.19 -2.25 1.07
N LEU A 85 -10.49 -3.04 0.26
CA LEU A 85 -11.08 -3.76 -0.88
C LEU A 85 -11.71 -5.09 -0.46
N SER A 86 -10.99 -5.88 0.34
CA SER A 86 -11.40 -7.23 0.75
C SER A 86 -10.76 -7.62 2.08
N GLU A 87 -11.43 -8.53 2.79
CA GLU A 87 -10.85 -9.20 3.97
C GLU A 87 -9.96 -10.39 3.58
N ASN A 88 -9.89 -10.79 2.31
CA ASN A 88 -9.11 -11.94 1.83
C ASN A 88 -7.66 -11.58 1.50
N PHE A 89 -7.40 -10.34 1.08
CA PHE A 89 -6.07 -9.84 0.74
C PHE A 89 -5.81 -8.52 1.48
N GLN A 90 -4.69 -7.87 1.18
CA GLN A 90 -4.31 -6.54 1.66
C GLN A 90 -4.08 -5.64 0.45
N SER A 91 -4.31 -4.35 0.61
CA SER A 91 -4.15 -3.38 -0.47
C SER A 91 -3.43 -2.15 0.03
N VAL A 92 -2.44 -1.71 -0.75
CA VAL A 92 -1.66 -0.51 -0.46
C VAL A 92 -1.58 0.31 -1.74
N VAL A 93 -1.86 1.60 -1.63
CA VAL A 93 -1.64 2.55 -2.72
C VAL A 93 -0.38 3.34 -2.41
N TYR A 94 0.57 3.32 -3.34
CA TYR A 94 1.82 4.04 -3.26
C TYR A 94 1.79 5.26 -4.17
N TYR A 95 2.38 6.37 -3.71
CA TYR A 95 2.83 7.40 -4.63
C TYR A 95 4.28 7.09 -5.02
N PHE A 96 4.60 7.31 -6.28
CA PHE A 96 5.92 7.05 -6.83
C PHE A 96 6.33 8.13 -7.81
N TYR A 97 7.49 8.73 -7.56
CA TYR A 97 8.18 9.63 -8.46
C TYR A 97 9.39 8.88 -9.02
N PRO A 98 9.32 8.30 -10.25
CA PRO A 98 10.49 7.69 -10.87
C PRO A 98 11.56 8.74 -11.20
N ASN A 99 11.13 9.97 -11.47
CA ASN A 99 11.96 11.15 -11.71
C ASN A 99 11.15 12.41 -11.33
N ASN A 100 11.66 13.60 -11.68
CA ASN A 100 11.01 14.88 -11.33
C ASN A 100 9.83 15.26 -12.24
N ASN A 101 9.58 14.51 -13.31
CA ASN A 101 8.59 14.84 -14.33
C ASN A 101 7.39 13.89 -14.34
N GLU A 102 7.42 12.82 -13.56
CA GLU A 102 6.37 11.80 -13.53
C GLU A 102 5.93 11.54 -12.09
N LEU A 103 4.63 11.35 -11.91
CA LEU A 103 4.03 10.95 -10.63
C LEU A 103 3.00 9.86 -10.89
N ILE A 104 3.19 8.73 -10.21
CA ILE A 104 2.36 7.53 -10.32
C ILE A 104 1.67 7.27 -8.98
N SER A 105 0.36 7.03 -9.01
CA SER A 105 -0.37 6.35 -7.93
C SER A 105 -0.58 4.89 -8.32
N MET A 106 0.02 3.96 -7.57
CA MET A 106 0.02 2.52 -7.87
C MET A 106 -0.70 1.75 -6.78
N LEU A 107 -1.79 1.05 -7.13
CA LEU A 107 -2.39 0.04 -6.27
C LEU A 107 -1.56 -1.23 -6.34
N VAL A 108 -1.25 -1.81 -5.18
CA VAL A 108 -0.69 -3.15 -5.07
C VAL A 108 -1.53 -3.97 -4.12
N THR A 109 -1.92 -5.16 -4.56
CA THR A 109 -2.63 -6.15 -3.77
C THR A 109 -1.66 -7.22 -3.30
N TYR A 110 -1.76 -7.59 -2.03
CA TYR A 110 -0.91 -8.57 -1.39
C TYR A 110 -1.72 -9.66 -0.68
N ASP A 111 -1.18 -10.86 -0.60
CA ASP A 111 -1.75 -11.88 0.28
C ASP A 111 -1.57 -11.48 1.77
N LYS A 112 -2.07 -12.32 2.69
CA LYS A 112 -1.95 -12.07 4.13
C LYS A 112 -0.51 -12.12 4.66
N GLN A 113 0.43 -12.60 3.85
CA GLN A 113 1.86 -12.69 4.16
C GLN A 113 2.69 -11.61 3.43
N PHE A 114 2.04 -10.65 2.77
CA PHE A 114 2.68 -9.60 1.96
C PHE A 114 3.46 -10.14 0.75
N ASN A 115 3.04 -11.28 0.18
CA ASN A 115 3.44 -11.62 -1.19
C ASN A 115 2.57 -10.86 -2.18
N ILE A 116 3.18 -10.32 -3.23
CA ILE A 116 2.46 -9.60 -4.29
C ILE A 116 1.51 -10.57 -4.99
N ILE A 117 0.26 -10.15 -5.13
CA ILE A 117 -0.72 -10.82 -5.99
C ILE A 117 -0.74 -10.13 -7.35
N ASN A 118 -0.88 -8.80 -7.37
CA ASN A 118 -0.98 -7.98 -8.58
C ASN A 118 -0.75 -6.48 -8.26
N SER A 119 -0.59 -5.65 -9.29
CA SER A 119 -0.46 -4.19 -9.20
C SER A 119 -1.11 -3.49 -10.39
N GLN A 120 -1.69 -2.31 -10.17
CA GLN A 120 -2.38 -1.52 -11.20
C GLN A 120 -2.21 -0.02 -10.94
N ILE A 121 -1.88 0.74 -12.00
CA ILE A 121 -1.88 2.21 -11.96
C ILE A 121 -3.30 2.71 -11.72
N LEU A 122 -3.45 3.59 -10.73
CA LEU A 122 -4.69 4.29 -10.40
C LEU A 122 -4.69 5.74 -10.90
N ALA A 123 -3.54 6.38 -10.91
CA ALA A 123 -3.36 7.72 -11.45
C ALA A 123 -1.92 7.88 -11.95
N TYR A 124 -1.75 8.75 -12.94
CA TYR A 124 -0.46 9.06 -13.55
C TYR A 124 -0.50 10.51 -14.01
N ASP A 125 0.60 11.23 -13.84
CA ASP A 125 0.74 12.61 -14.30
C ASP A 125 2.16 12.83 -14.79
N GLU A 126 2.31 13.22 -16.06
CA GLU A 126 3.58 13.55 -16.70
C GLU A 126 3.61 15.04 -17.03
N ILE A 127 4.62 15.75 -16.53
CA ILE A 127 4.73 17.21 -16.67
C ILE A 127 5.88 17.65 -17.60
N ALA A 128 6.59 16.72 -18.23
CA ALA A 128 7.62 17.07 -19.21
C ALA A 128 6.99 17.60 -20.50
N GLU A 129 6.13 16.80 -21.12
CA GLU A 129 5.38 17.16 -22.33
C GLU A 129 3.89 17.41 -22.04
N GLY A 130 3.39 16.96 -20.88
CA GLY A 130 1.99 17.15 -20.49
C GLY A 130 1.01 16.28 -21.30
N MET A 131 1.52 15.20 -21.91
CA MET A 131 0.79 14.43 -22.91
C MET A 131 -0.08 13.32 -22.31
N LEU A 132 0.34 12.75 -21.18
CA LEU A 132 -0.30 11.59 -20.58
C LEU A 132 -0.71 11.87 -19.13
N ARG A 133 -1.99 11.64 -18.85
CA ARG A 133 -2.54 11.68 -17.50
C ARG A 133 -3.55 10.56 -17.30
N THR A 134 -3.63 10.00 -16.11
CA THR A 134 -4.70 9.07 -15.73
C THR A 134 -5.31 9.43 -14.39
N THR A 135 -6.58 9.09 -14.22
CA THR A 135 -7.31 9.13 -12.94
C THR A 135 -8.19 7.90 -12.86
N SER A 136 -8.56 7.45 -11.66
CA SER A 136 -9.46 6.30 -11.53
C SER A 136 -10.51 6.46 -10.46
N THR A 137 -11.59 5.68 -10.61
CA THR A 137 -12.50 5.35 -9.51
C THR A 137 -12.23 3.91 -9.09
N LEU A 138 -11.80 3.75 -7.84
CA LEU A 138 -11.56 2.45 -7.21
C LEU A 138 -12.81 1.99 -6.47
N ASN A 139 -13.38 0.87 -6.90
CA ASN A 139 -14.49 0.15 -6.28
C ASN A 139 -13.98 -1.10 -5.56
N LYS A 140 -14.86 -1.85 -4.88
CA LYS A 140 -14.46 -3.11 -4.21
C LYS A 140 -13.93 -4.16 -5.18
N ASN A 141 -14.56 -4.26 -6.33
CA ASN A 141 -14.37 -5.33 -7.32
C ASN A 141 -13.96 -4.79 -8.69
N SER A 142 -13.70 -3.49 -8.83
CA SER A 142 -13.28 -2.91 -10.11
C SER A 142 -12.49 -1.63 -9.96
N ILE A 143 -11.74 -1.30 -11.02
CA ILE A 143 -11.07 -0.03 -11.22
C ILE A 143 -11.58 0.53 -12.55
N GLU A 144 -12.20 1.68 -12.52
CA GLU A 144 -12.53 2.45 -13.73
C GLU A 144 -11.43 3.48 -13.93
N LEU A 145 -10.48 3.20 -14.83
CA LEU A 145 -9.37 4.08 -15.15
C LEU A 145 -9.76 4.94 -16.35
N VAL A 146 -9.60 6.26 -16.21
CA VAL A 146 -9.71 7.22 -17.31
C VAL A 146 -8.31 7.66 -17.68
N GLU A 147 -7.92 7.40 -18.92
CA GLU A 147 -6.67 7.84 -19.52
C GLU A 147 -6.94 9.04 -20.43
N TYR A 148 -6.12 10.08 -20.27
CA TYR A 148 -6.13 11.27 -21.08
C TYR A 148 -4.83 11.28 -21.88
N ILE A 149 -4.95 11.06 -23.18
CA ILE A 149 -3.85 11.30 -24.13
C ILE A 149 -4.19 12.62 -24.83
N SER A 150 -3.45 13.66 -24.48
CA SER A 150 -3.84 15.05 -24.77
C SER A 150 -5.28 15.32 -24.30
N ASP A 151 -6.19 15.75 -25.18
CA ASP A 151 -7.59 16.06 -24.83
C ASP A 151 -8.58 14.89 -25.07
N SER A 152 -8.08 13.69 -25.37
CA SER A 152 -8.91 12.53 -25.70
C SER A 152 -9.01 11.56 -24.52
N PRO A 153 -10.14 11.52 -23.79
CA PRO A 153 -10.33 10.55 -22.73
C PRO A 153 -10.68 9.16 -23.29
N SER A 154 -10.09 8.12 -22.71
CA SER A 154 -10.50 6.74 -22.87
C SER A 154 -10.72 6.09 -21.51
N THR A 155 -11.70 5.17 -21.42
CA THR A 155 -11.99 4.45 -20.18
C THR A 155 -11.59 3.00 -20.32
N ILE A 156 -10.86 2.51 -19.33
CA ILE A 156 -10.44 1.11 -19.20
C ILE A 156 -11.00 0.59 -17.88
N ILE A 157 -11.63 -0.57 -17.91
CA ILE A 157 -12.16 -1.23 -16.72
C ILE A 157 -11.26 -2.43 -16.39
N PHE A 158 -10.89 -2.53 -15.13
CA PHE A 158 -10.26 -3.70 -14.56
C PHE A 158 -11.17 -4.30 -13.50
N ASN A 159 -11.26 -5.62 -13.45
CA ASN A 159 -11.88 -6.35 -12.34
C ASN A 159 -10.84 -6.66 -11.28
N ILE A 160 -11.26 -6.58 -10.02
CA ILE A 160 -10.52 -7.06 -8.86
C ILE A 160 -11.23 -8.31 -8.36
N LEU A 161 -10.56 -9.45 -8.49
CA LEU A 161 -11.07 -10.75 -8.08
C LEU A 161 -11.00 -10.91 -6.55
N GLU A 162 -11.74 -11.89 -6.01
CA GLU A 162 -11.81 -12.13 -4.56
C GLU A 162 -10.45 -12.50 -3.93
N ASP A 163 -9.54 -13.06 -4.74
CA ASP A 163 -8.18 -13.42 -4.36
C ASP A 163 -7.20 -12.24 -4.46
N GLY A 164 -7.66 -11.07 -4.94
CA GLY A 164 -6.87 -9.86 -5.13
C GLY A 164 -6.24 -9.73 -6.51
N ASN A 165 -6.40 -10.70 -7.40
CA ASN A 165 -5.90 -10.60 -8.75
C ASN A 165 -6.65 -9.54 -9.54
N ILE A 166 -5.96 -8.83 -10.44
CA ILE A 166 -6.52 -7.76 -11.26
C ILE A 166 -6.46 -8.16 -12.72
N THR A 167 -7.61 -8.13 -13.40
CA THR A 167 -7.73 -8.51 -14.82
C THR A 167 -8.42 -7.41 -15.59
N ARG A 168 -7.94 -7.13 -16.81
CA ARG A 168 -8.62 -6.22 -17.73
C ARG A 168 -9.87 -6.89 -18.31
N ASP A 169 -10.98 -6.15 -18.36
CA ASP A 169 -12.20 -6.53 -19.09
C ASP A 169 -11.99 -6.55 -20.61
#